data_AF-A0A7V4E6N2-F1
#
_entry.id   AF-A0A7V4E6N2-F1
#
_cell.length_a   1.000
_cell.length_b   1.000
_cell.length_c   1.000
_cell.angle_alpha   90.00
_cell.angle_beta   90.00
_cell.angle_gamma   90.00
#
_symmetry.space_group_name_H-M   'P 1'
#
loop_
_entity.id
_entity.type
_entity.pdbx_description
1 polymer ?
#
loop_
_entity_poly.entity_id
_entity_poly.type
_entity_poly.pdbx_seq_one_letter_code
_entity_poly.pdbx_strand_id
1 'polypeptide(L)'
;TTYLMLQDADRVRAVFAYTLGNLAFLGWPGVKVLLLFFLLALPPLLLLGRVLNALQLGEEVAKSLGLPLEGLKLFLLLTASLLVAAAVAQAGIIGFVGLITPHLLRRFLGEDYRLLLPASALGGAVLLALADLLARTLTRPAELPVGVVTTLLGGPFFLYLMWRRRGRA
;
A
#
# COMPACT_ATOMS: atom_id res chain seq x y z
N THR A 1 -2.81 -34.30 3.82
CA THR A 1 -2.55 -32.92 3.34
C THR A 1 -1.17 -32.78 2.72
N THR A 2 -0.08 -33.21 3.39
CA THR A 2 1.29 -33.17 2.84
C THR A 2 1.47 -33.97 1.53
N TYR A 3 0.81 -35.13 1.39
CA TYR A 3 0.84 -35.93 0.15
C TYR A 3 0.23 -35.20 -1.06
N LEU A 4 -0.86 -34.45 -0.87
CA LEU A 4 -1.48 -33.64 -1.92
C LEU A 4 -0.61 -32.45 -2.33
N MET A 5 0.14 -31.87 -1.38
CA MET A 5 1.12 -30.81 -1.67
C MET A 5 2.34 -31.32 -2.45
N LEU A 6 2.73 -32.59 -2.27
CA LEU A 6 3.82 -33.24 -2.99
C LEU A 6 3.46 -33.59 -4.44
N GLN A 7 2.17 -33.85 -4.74
CA GLN A 7 1.72 -34.12 -6.10
C GLN A 7 1.71 -32.87 -7.01
N ASP A 8 1.52 -31.67 -6.43
CA ASP A 8 1.32 -30.41 -7.16
C ASP A 8 2.24 -29.30 -6.60
N ALA A 9 3.54 -29.61 -6.48
CA ALA A 9 4.54 -28.73 -5.87
C ALA A 9 4.59 -27.32 -6.51
N ASP A 10 4.32 -27.21 -7.81
CA ASP A 10 4.31 -25.93 -8.53
C ASP A 10 3.11 -25.05 -8.15
N ARG A 11 1.92 -25.65 -7.93
CA ARG A 11 0.75 -24.92 -7.44
C ARG A 11 0.97 -24.40 -6.02
N VAL A 12 1.58 -25.22 -5.18
CA VAL A 12 1.94 -24.84 -3.81
C VAL A 12 2.91 -23.66 -3.83
N ARG A 13 3.96 -23.73 -4.66
CA ARG A 13 4.91 -22.61 -4.87
C ARG A 13 4.21 -21.34 -5.37
N ALA A 14 3.27 -21.46 -6.31
CA ALA A 14 2.51 -20.32 -6.82
C ALA A 14 1.65 -19.66 -5.73
N VAL A 15 0.96 -20.46 -4.90
CA VAL A 15 0.17 -19.95 -3.77
C VAL A 15 1.06 -19.25 -2.73
N PHE A 16 2.21 -19.83 -2.39
CA PHE A 16 3.17 -19.19 -1.50
C PHE A 16 3.72 -17.89 -2.08
N ALA A 17 4.10 -17.88 -3.36
CA ALA A 17 4.59 -16.67 -4.02
C ALA A 17 3.54 -15.56 -4.07
N TYR A 18 2.27 -15.90 -4.32
CA TYR A 18 1.15 -14.95 -4.25
C TYR A 18 0.95 -14.42 -2.83
N THR A 19 0.94 -15.30 -1.83
CA THR A 19 0.73 -14.92 -0.42
C THR A 19 1.87 -14.03 0.11
N LEU A 20 3.10 -14.25 -0.35
CA LEU A 20 4.26 -13.43 0.00
C LEU A 20 4.38 -12.12 -0.80
N GLY A 21 3.49 -11.89 -1.77
CA GLY A 21 3.51 -10.73 -2.65
C GLY A 21 4.59 -10.85 -3.72
N ASN A 22 4.17 -10.98 -4.98
CA ASN A 22 5.07 -11.15 -6.10
C ASN A 22 4.58 -10.43 -7.35
N LEU A 23 5.47 -9.68 -8.01
CA LEU A 23 5.20 -8.98 -9.27
C LEU A 23 5.67 -9.76 -10.50
N ALA A 24 6.38 -10.88 -10.34
CA ALA A 24 6.95 -11.66 -11.45
C ALA A 24 5.89 -12.22 -12.41
N PHE A 25 4.67 -12.50 -11.92
CA PHE A 25 3.59 -13.10 -12.72
C PHE A 25 2.66 -12.07 -13.37
N LEU A 26 2.91 -10.77 -13.18
CA LEU A 26 2.03 -9.72 -13.66
C LEU A 26 2.25 -9.43 -15.15
N GLY A 27 1.31 -9.87 -16.00
CA GLY A 27 1.29 -9.54 -17.43
C GLY A 27 0.57 -8.22 -17.75
N TRP A 28 0.66 -7.79 -19.01
CA TRP A 28 -0.03 -6.60 -19.54
C TRP A 28 -1.55 -6.58 -19.31
N PRO A 29 -2.31 -7.68 -19.41
CA PRO A 29 -3.73 -7.68 -19.06
C PRO A 29 -3.96 -7.26 -17.61
N GLY A 30 -3.12 -7.73 -16.69
CA GLY A 30 -3.21 -7.36 -15.29
C GLY A 30 -2.89 -5.89 -15.04
N VAL A 31 -1.89 -5.36 -15.75
CA VAL A 31 -1.56 -3.92 -15.74
C VAL A 31 -2.74 -3.07 -16.23
N LYS A 32 -3.44 -3.48 -17.30
CA LYS A 32 -4.63 -2.76 -17.78
C LYS A 32 -5.75 -2.73 -16.75
N VAL A 33 -5.99 -3.85 -16.06
CA VAL A 33 -6.98 -3.92 -14.97
C VAL A 33 -6.59 -2.98 -13.83
N LEU A 34 -5.33 -3.01 -13.39
CA LEU A 34 -4.82 -2.09 -12.37
C LEU A 34 -4.98 -0.63 -12.79
N LEU A 35 -4.63 -0.30 -14.03
CA LEU A 35 -4.74 1.06 -14.56
C LEU A 35 -6.19 1.54 -14.58
N LEU A 36 -7.13 0.68 -14.98
CA LEU A 36 -8.57 1.01 -14.96
C LEU A 36 -9.03 1.38 -13.56
N PHE A 37 -8.79 0.53 -12.57
CA PHE A 37 -9.19 0.80 -11.19
C PHE A 37 -8.43 2.00 -10.60
N PHE A 38 -7.16 2.16 -10.93
CA PHE A 38 -6.36 3.32 -10.53
C PHE A 38 -6.93 4.63 -11.04
N LEU A 39 -7.27 4.70 -12.34
CA LEU A 39 -7.85 5.89 -12.96
C LEU A 39 -9.28 6.19 -12.47
N LEU A 40 -10.05 5.17 -12.08
CA LEU A 40 -11.39 5.37 -11.53
C LEU A 40 -11.37 5.84 -10.07
N ALA A 41 -10.48 5.28 -9.25
CA ALA A 41 -10.52 5.46 -7.81
C ALA A 41 -9.54 6.52 -7.28
N LEU A 42 -8.41 6.79 -7.95
CA LEU A 42 -7.45 7.77 -7.48
C LEU A 42 -7.97 9.23 -7.58
N PRO A 43 -8.55 9.69 -8.71
CA PRO A 43 -8.98 11.09 -8.83
C PRO A 43 -9.92 11.57 -7.71
N PRO A 44 -10.99 10.84 -7.34
CA PRO A 44 -11.85 11.29 -6.25
C PRO A 44 -11.12 11.32 -4.89
N LEU A 45 -10.17 10.41 -4.64
CA LEU A 45 -9.36 10.46 -3.42
C LEU A 45 -8.49 11.71 -3.36
N LEU A 46 -7.87 12.11 -4.48
CA LEU A 46 -7.05 13.33 -4.56
C LEU A 46 -7.87 14.60 -4.28
N LEU A 47 -9.13 14.62 -4.71
CA LEU A 47 -10.04 15.75 -4.46
C LEU A 47 -10.47 15.85 -2.98
N LEU A 48 -10.40 14.75 -2.22
CA LEU A 48 -10.78 14.70 -0.81
C LEU A 48 -9.69 15.18 0.16
N GLY A 49 -8.54 15.68 -0.33
CA GLY A 49 -7.46 16.16 0.53
C GLY A 49 -7.91 17.21 1.57
N ARG A 50 -8.81 18.13 1.20
CA ARG A 50 -9.36 19.13 2.15
C ARG A 50 -10.24 18.50 3.22
N VAL A 51 -11.05 17.50 2.85
CA VAL A 51 -11.92 16.75 3.77
C VAL A 51 -11.06 15.98 4.77
N LEU A 52 -9.98 15.35 4.31
CA LEU A 52 -9.04 14.62 5.16
C LEU A 52 -8.30 15.55 6.13
N ASN A 53 -7.91 16.76 5.68
CA ASN A 53 -7.35 17.78 6.58
C ASN A 53 -8.36 18.19 7.66
N ALA A 54 -9.62 18.40 7.31
CA ALA A 54 -10.66 18.74 8.29
C ALA A 54 -10.90 17.60 9.29
N LEU A 55 -10.94 16.35 8.81
CA LEU A 55 -11.04 15.16 9.66
C LEU A 55 -9.85 15.01 10.62
N GLN A 56 -8.66 15.47 10.22
CA GLN A 56 -7.47 15.45 11.08
C GLN A 56 -7.60 16.40 12.29
N LEU A 57 -8.36 17.48 12.18
CA LEU A 57 -8.66 18.41 13.28
C LEU A 57 -9.68 17.84 14.28
N GLY A 58 -10.32 16.73 13.93
CA GLY A 58 -11.34 16.08 14.75
C GLY A 58 -12.69 16.01 14.04
N GLU A 59 -13.48 15.02 14.44
CA GLU A 59 -14.78 14.77 13.81
C GLU A 59 -15.79 15.89 14.07
N GLU A 60 -15.81 16.43 15.29
CA GLU A 60 -16.71 17.53 15.67
C GLU A 60 -16.42 18.80 14.85
N VAL A 61 -15.14 19.14 14.69
CA VAL A 61 -14.71 20.28 13.87
C VAL A 61 -15.13 20.08 12.42
N ALA A 62 -14.90 18.90 11.86
CA ALA A 62 -15.29 18.60 10.49
C ALA A 62 -16.82 18.64 10.29
N LYS A 63 -17.63 18.19 11.27
CA LYS A 63 -19.10 18.33 11.26
C LYS A 63 -19.53 19.79 11.31
N SER A 64 -18.89 20.62 12.14
CA SER A 64 -19.19 22.05 12.24
C SER A 64 -18.91 22.83 10.95
N LEU A 65 -18.00 22.33 10.11
CA LEU A 65 -17.71 22.86 8.76
C LEU A 65 -18.74 22.41 7.70
N GLY A 66 -19.79 21.69 8.10
CA GLY A 66 -20.87 21.25 7.22
C GLY A 66 -20.54 20.03 6.36
N LEU A 67 -19.49 19.27 6.70
CA LEU A 67 -19.10 18.09 5.93
C LEU A 67 -20.02 16.90 6.25
N PRO A 68 -20.59 16.21 5.24
CA PRO A 68 -21.41 15.01 5.43
C PRO A 68 -20.53 13.79 5.76
N LEU A 69 -20.10 13.67 7.01
CA LEU A 69 -19.02 12.76 7.40
C LEU A 69 -19.35 11.27 7.23
N GLU A 70 -20.56 10.82 7.52
CA GLU A 70 -20.90 9.39 7.36
C GLU A 70 -20.72 8.93 5.91
N GLY A 71 -21.27 9.70 4.96
CA GLY A 71 -21.15 9.41 3.53
C GLY A 71 -19.72 9.53 3.03
N LEU A 72 -18.97 10.55 3.47
CA LEU A 72 -17.58 10.75 3.07
C LEU A 72 -16.65 9.65 3.58
N LYS A 73 -16.83 9.20 4.83
CA LYS A 73 -16.06 8.08 5.40
C LYS A 73 -16.35 6.78 4.67
N LEU A 74 -17.62 6.48 4.39
CA LEU A 74 -18.00 5.30 3.64
C LEU A 74 -17.41 5.33 2.22
N PHE A 75 -17.51 6.48 1.54
CA PHE A 75 -16.91 6.67 0.23
C PHE A 75 -15.39 6.45 0.25
N LEU A 76 -14.67 7.08 1.19
CA LEU A 76 -13.23 6.88 1.38
C LEU A 76 -12.88 5.41 1.58
N LEU A 77 -13.63 4.70 2.42
CA LEU A 77 -13.40 3.29 2.71
C LEU A 77 -13.63 2.42 1.48
N LEU A 78 -14.71 2.65 0.73
CA LEU A 78 -15.01 1.91 -0.50
C LEU A 78 -13.94 2.15 -1.58
N THR A 79 -13.56 3.40 -1.83
CA THR A 79 -12.59 3.76 -2.87
C THR A 79 -11.19 3.26 -2.53
N ALA A 80 -10.76 3.40 -1.27
CA ALA A 80 -9.47 2.86 -0.82
C ALA A 80 -9.45 1.32 -0.88
N SER A 81 -10.53 0.67 -0.43
CA SER A 81 -10.65 -0.79 -0.48
C SER A 81 -10.62 -1.30 -1.92
N LEU A 82 -11.25 -0.59 -2.87
CA LEU A 82 -11.23 -0.96 -4.28
C LEU A 82 -9.82 -0.91 -4.87
N LEU A 83 -9.04 0.15 -4.58
CA LEU A 83 -7.64 0.25 -5.02
C LEU A 83 -6.78 -0.87 -4.42
N VAL A 84 -6.92 -1.11 -3.12
CA VAL A 84 -6.15 -2.16 -2.43
C VAL A 84 -6.55 -3.54 -2.94
N ALA A 85 -7.83 -3.83 -3.13
CA ALA A 85 -8.30 -5.09 -3.66
C ALA A 85 -7.78 -5.34 -5.08
N ALA A 86 -7.83 -4.32 -5.96
CA ALA A 86 -7.27 -4.43 -7.31
C ALA A 86 -5.76 -4.70 -7.29
N ALA A 87 -5.01 -4.03 -6.41
CA ALA A 87 -3.58 -4.27 -6.23
C ALA A 87 -3.28 -5.68 -5.71
N VAL A 88 -3.96 -6.10 -4.64
CA VAL A 88 -3.72 -7.40 -3.98
C VAL A 88 -4.12 -8.57 -4.88
N ALA A 89 -5.22 -8.46 -5.62
CA ALA A 89 -5.66 -9.50 -6.55
C ALA A 89 -4.60 -9.82 -7.62
N GLN A 90 -3.76 -8.85 -7.97
CA GLN A 90 -2.80 -8.95 -9.07
C GLN A 90 -1.37 -9.18 -8.61
N ALA A 91 -0.97 -8.55 -7.49
CA ALA A 91 0.39 -8.56 -6.97
C ALA A 91 0.56 -9.41 -5.70
N GLY A 92 -0.54 -9.93 -5.15
CA GLY A 92 -0.52 -10.61 -3.86
C GLY A 92 -0.42 -9.63 -2.67
N ILE A 93 -0.10 -10.16 -1.50
CA ILE A 93 -0.08 -9.38 -0.25
C ILE A 93 1.26 -8.64 -0.13
N ILE A 94 1.23 -7.32 -0.25
CA ILE A 94 2.42 -6.47 -0.09
C ILE A 94 2.23 -5.57 1.13
N GLY A 95 3.03 -5.81 2.16
CA GLY A 95 3.01 -5.05 3.40
C GLY A 95 3.85 -3.77 3.37
N PHE A 96 3.61 -2.93 4.37
CA PHE A 96 4.43 -1.77 4.77
C PHE A 96 4.56 -0.59 3.81
N VAL A 97 4.36 -0.74 2.50
CA VAL A 97 4.47 0.39 1.54
C VAL A 97 3.54 1.55 1.94
N GLY A 98 2.29 1.23 2.27
CA GLY A 98 1.29 2.21 2.72
C GLY A 98 1.54 2.77 4.13
N LEU A 99 2.46 2.18 4.90
CA LEU A 99 2.88 2.71 6.19
C LEU A 99 4.15 3.55 6.04
N ILE A 100 5.21 3.01 5.46
CA ILE A 100 6.51 3.67 5.31
C ILE A 100 6.38 4.97 4.55
N THR A 101 5.78 4.92 3.36
CA THR A 101 5.79 6.04 2.41
C THR A 101 5.15 7.31 2.97
N PRO A 102 3.86 7.31 3.39
CA PRO A 102 3.24 8.53 3.89
C PRO A 102 3.91 9.04 5.17
N HIS A 103 4.44 8.15 6.02
CA HIS A 103 5.13 8.57 7.25
C HIS A 103 6.47 9.26 6.96
N LEU A 104 7.24 8.76 5.99
CA LEU A 104 8.45 9.42 5.54
C LEU A 104 8.13 10.77 4.92
N LEU A 105 7.17 10.81 3.98
CA LEU A 105 6.83 12.03 3.26
C LEU A 105 6.20 13.11 4.16
N ARG A 106 5.44 12.73 5.20
CA ARG A 106 4.95 13.69 6.21
C ARG A 106 6.07 14.51 6.85
N ARG A 107 7.26 13.92 7.02
CA ARG A 107 8.41 14.64 7.60
C ARG A 107 8.98 15.70 6.65
N PHE A 108 8.82 15.52 5.33
CA PHE A 108 9.37 16.42 4.31
C PHE A 108 8.35 17.42 3.78
N LEU A 109 7.09 17.00 3.60
CA LEU A 109 6.02 17.77 2.95
C LEU A 109 5.00 18.34 3.95
N GLY A 110 5.06 17.94 5.22
CA GLY A 110 4.08 18.30 6.24
C GLY A 110 2.83 17.40 6.23
N GLU A 111 1.77 17.86 6.88
CA GLU A 111 0.57 17.06 7.13
C GLU A 111 -0.60 17.37 6.17
N ASP A 112 -0.42 18.28 5.20
CA ASP A 112 -1.47 18.60 4.23
C ASP A 112 -1.73 17.43 3.26
N TYR A 113 -2.89 16.78 3.38
CA TYR A 113 -3.32 15.66 2.54
C TYR A 113 -3.42 16.01 1.05
N ARG A 114 -3.57 17.29 0.68
CA ARG A 114 -3.58 17.71 -0.73
C ARG A 114 -2.25 17.44 -1.42
N LEU A 115 -1.15 17.59 -0.69
CA LEU A 115 0.21 17.30 -1.16
C LEU A 115 0.62 15.87 -0.80
N LEU A 116 0.25 15.41 0.39
CA LEU A 116 0.67 14.13 0.91
C LEU A 116 0.06 12.95 0.11
N LEU A 117 -1.20 13.03 -0.32
CA LEU A 117 -1.82 11.96 -1.10
C LEU A 117 -1.11 11.69 -2.44
N PRO A 118 -0.94 12.67 -3.35
CA PRO A 118 -0.25 12.43 -4.61
C PRO A 118 1.23 12.07 -4.39
N ALA A 119 1.89 12.71 -3.42
CA ALA A 119 3.26 12.38 -3.10
C ALA A 119 3.40 10.94 -2.55
N SER A 120 2.44 10.45 -1.75
CA SER A 120 2.44 9.09 -1.23
C SER A 120 2.16 8.06 -2.32
N ALA A 121 1.31 8.37 -3.29
CA ALA A 121 1.10 7.51 -4.45
C ALA A 121 2.40 7.33 -5.26
N LEU A 122 3.08 8.44 -5.56
CA LEU A 122 4.35 8.42 -6.30
C LEU A 122 5.49 7.81 -5.49
N GLY A 123 5.65 8.22 -4.24
CA GLY A 123 6.67 7.69 -3.34
C GLY A 123 6.50 6.20 -3.09
N GLY A 124 5.25 5.72 -3.03
CA GLY A 124 4.93 4.30 -2.87
C GLY A 124 5.30 3.52 -4.12
N ALA A 125 5.04 4.07 -5.31
CA ALA A 125 5.47 3.49 -6.57
C ALA A 125 7.00 3.39 -6.66
N VAL A 126 7.72 4.44 -6.27
CA VAL A 126 9.19 4.44 -6.23
C VAL A 126 9.73 3.41 -5.24
N LEU A 127 9.21 3.40 -4.00
CA LEU A 127 9.61 2.46 -2.96
C LEU A 127 9.39 1.01 -3.42
N LEU A 128 8.22 0.71 -4.00
CA LEU A 128 7.88 -0.62 -4.46
C LEU A 128 8.74 -1.05 -5.66
N ALA A 129 8.99 -0.16 -6.62
CA ALA A 129 9.86 -0.43 -7.76
C ALA A 129 11.30 -0.73 -7.32
N LEU A 130 11.82 0.01 -6.33
CA LEU A 130 13.14 -0.25 -5.76
C LEU A 130 13.17 -1.57 -4.99
N ALA A 131 12.12 -1.89 -4.23
CA ALA A 131 12.01 -3.17 -3.53
C ALA A 131 11.97 -4.35 -4.52
N ASP A 132 11.23 -4.24 -5.62
CA ASP A 132 11.18 -5.25 -6.68
C ASP A 132 12.53 -5.42 -7.37
N LEU A 133 13.21 -4.32 -7.68
CA LEU A 133 14.57 -4.35 -8.24
C LEU A 133 15.56 -5.06 -7.30
N LEU A 134 15.51 -4.76 -6.00
CA LEU A 134 16.32 -5.45 -4.99
C LEU A 134 15.96 -6.95 -4.91
N ALA A 135 14.67 -7.29 -4.92
CA ALA A 135 14.21 -8.67 -4.89
C ALA A 135 14.73 -9.51 -6.07
N ARG A 136 14.81 -8.92 -7.27
CA ARG A 136 15.31 -9.57 -8.50
C ARG A 136 16.84 -9.65 -8.60
N THR A 137 17.55 -8.80 -7.86
CA THR A 137 19.01 -8.69 -7.97
C THR A 137 19.75 -9.44 -6.86
N LEU A 138 19.21 -9.50 -5.65
CA LEU A 138 19.89 -10.04 -4.46
C LEU A 138 20.12 -11.55 -4.49
N THR A 139 19.28 -12.34 -5.16
CA THR A 139 19.29 -13.82 -5.02
C THR A 139 19.33 -14.59 -6.33
N ARG A 140 19.87 -14.02 -7.42
CA ARG A 140 19.99 -14.74 -8.70
C ARG A 140 20.66 -16.12 -8.51
N PRO A 141 20.11 -17.22 -9.08
CA PRO A 141 19.00 -17.31 -10.04
C PRO A 141 17.58 -17.40 -9.44
N ALA A 142 17.44 -17.42 -8.12
CA ALA A 142 16.13 -17.46 -7.45
C ALA A 142 15.51 -16.06 -7.33
N GLU A 143 14.23 -15.92 -7.66
CA GLU A 143 13.49 -14.67 -7.48
C GLU A 143 12.85 -14.63 -6.08
N LEU A 144 13.22 -13.66 -5.26
CA LEU A 144 12.55 -13.39 -3.99
C LEU A 144 11.20 -12.68 -4.24
N PRO A 145 10.13 -13.04 -3.51
CA PRO A 145 8.90 -12.25 -3.53
C PRO A 145 9.15 -10.84 -2.99
N VAL A 146 8.68 -9.82 -3.69
CA VAL A 146 8.87 -8.41 -3.30
C VAL A 146 8.31 -8.11 -1.92
N GLY A 147 7.24 -8.78 -1.48
CA GLY A 147 6.66 -8.57 -0.15
C GLY A 147 7.58 -9.02 1.00
N VAL A 148 8.50 -9.95 0.75
CA VAL A 148 9.57 -10.28 1.71
C VAL A 148 10.50 -9.09 1.89
N VAL A 149 10.93 -8.47 0.80
CA VAL A 149 11.82 -7.29 0.83
C VAL A 149 11.14 -6.11 1.52
N THR A 150 9.88 -5.81 1.19
CA THR A 150 9.15 -4.70 1.82
C THR A 150 8.91 -4.95 3.31
N THR A 151 8.71 -6.20 3.73
CA THR A 151 8.58 -6.57 5.14
C THR A 151 9.89 -6.43 5.90
N LEU A 152 11.01 -6.84 5.30
CA LEU A 152 12.34 -6.66 5.89
C LEU A 152 12.72 -5.18 6.06
N LEU A 153 12.24 -4.31 5.18
CA LEU A 153 12.40 -2.86 5.32
C LEU A 153 11.42 -2.27 6.35
N GLY A 154 10.18 -2.72 6.31
CA GLY A 154 9.09 -2.15 7.10
C GLY A 154 9.07 -2.54 8.57
N GLY A 155 9.49 -3.77 8.90
CA GLY A 155 9.60 -4.23 10.29
C GLY A 155 10.53 -3.34 11.13
N PRO A 156 11.80 -3.14 10.73
CA PRO A 156 12.71 -2.20 11.39
C PRO A 156 12.19 -0.77 11.43
N PHE A 157 11.58 -0.29 10.33
CA PHE A 157 10.98 1.05 10.29
C PHE A 157 9.85 1.23 11.32
N PHE A 158 8.98 0.23 11.44
CA PHE A 158 7.87 0.25 12.41
C PHE A 158 8.39 0.18 13.86
N LEU A 159 9.37 -0.68 14.13
CA LEU A 159 10.02 -0.75 15.45
C LEU A 159 10.68 0.58 15.82
N TYR A 160 11.37 1.22 14.87
CA TYR A 160 11.96 2.54 15.06
C TYR A 160 10.90 3.60 15.40
N LEU A 161 9.76 3.62 14.69
CA LEU A 161 8.66 4.54 15.00
C LEU A 161 8.10 4.32 16.40
N MET A 162 7.94 3.05 16.81
CA MET A 162 7.45 2.70 18.14
C MET A 162 8.43 3.13 19.24
N TRP A 163 9.73 2.91 19.04
CA TRP A 163 10.76 3.32 19.99
C TRP A 163 10.81 4.84 20.16
N ARG A 164 10.74 5.60 19.06
CA ARG A 164 10.78 7.06 19.10
C ARG A 164 9.58 7.68 19.82
N ARG A 165 8.40 7.06 19.76
CA ARG A 165 7.20 7.54 20.46
C ARG A 165 7.25 7.28 21.97
N ARG A 166 7.94 6.24 22.44
CA ARG A 166 8.12 5.96 23.87
C ARG A 166 8.91 7.04 24.62
N GLY A 167 9.79 7.79 23.94
CA GLY A 167 10.54 8.90 24.55
C GLY A 167 9.80 10.24 24.63
N ARG A 168 8.50 10.28 24.31
CA ARG A 168 7.66 11.50 24.31
C ARG A 168 6.38 11.37 25.16
N ALA A 169 6.26 10.28 25.91
CA ALA A 169 5.26 10.08 26.96
C ALA A 169 5.96 10.22 28.31
#